data_AF-A0A933QIU6-F1
#
_entry.id   AF-A0A933QIU6-F1
#
_cell.length_a   1.000
_cell.length_b   1.000
_cell.length_c   1.000
_cell.angle_alpha   90.00
_cell.angle_beta   90.00
_cell.angle_gamma   90.00
#
_symmetry.space_group_name_H-M   'P 1'
#
loop_
_entity.id
_entity.type
_entity.pdbx_description
1 polymer ?
#
loop_
_entity_poly.entity_id
_entity_poly.type
_entity_poly.pdbx_seq_one_letter_code
_entity_poly.pdbx_strand_id
1 'polypeptide(L)'
;MLVIDRDNDRLYELGEAYRQADNSWNATVGAIFHLDSNGVRPTALPGWTSADAAGLPIFPGLVRYDEASTGTIAHALRFTAAQSRRAYVPPATHWASSNDSANLPPMGMRVRLKASYQIPASFSTESRAILQALKTYGMFMADNGGNWYMSGAPDARWNNSTLKSELGSVKGSNFEVVRMDGLVTP
;
A
#
# COMPACT_ATOMS: atom_id res chain seq x y z
N MET A 1 14.28 -0.98 -2.59
CA MET A 1 14.48 -0.92 -4.06
C MET A 1 13.39 -1.73 -4.72
N LEU A 2 12.79 -1.24 -5.81
CA LEU A 2 11.74 -1.94 -6.57
C LEU A 2 12.23 -2.10 -8.01
N VAL A 3 12.20 -3.33 -8.54
CA VAL A 3 12.64 -3.64 -9.91
C VAL A 3 11.56 -4.46 -10.61
N ILE A 4 11.15 -4.00 -11.78
CA ILE A 4 10.21 -4.72 -12.63
C ILE A 4 10.99 -5.34 -13.79
N ASP A 5 10.98 -6.66 -13.83
CA ASP A 5 11.47 -7.45 -14.94
C ASP A 5 10.27 -7.75 -15.86
N ARG A 6 10.22 -6.99 -16.96
CA ARG A 6 9.15 -7.06 -17.95
C ARG A 6 9.27 -8.28 -18.86
N ASP A 7 10.47 -8.86 -18.97
CA ASP A 7 10.70 -10.00 -19.88
C ASP A 7 10.25 -11.31 -19.22
N ASN A 8 10.25 -11.37 -17.89
CA ASN A 8 9.85 -12.55 -17.11
C ASN A 8 8.59 -12.36 -16.26
N ASP A 9 7.91 -11.21 -16.38
CA ASP A 9 6.75 -10.85 -15.54
C ASP A 9 7.04 -11.00 -14.04
N ARG A 10 8.16 -10.42 -13.57
CA ARG A 10 8.56 -10.45 -12.17
C ARG A 10 8.71 -9.05 -11.57
N LEU A 11 8.34 -8.94 -10.30
CA LEU A 11 8.63 -7.78 -9.47
C LEU A 11 9.55 -8.21 -8.32
N TYR A 12 10.69 -7.56 -8.22
CA TYR A 12 11.66 -7.77 -7.15
C TYR A 12 11.64 -6.57 -6.21
N GLU A 13 11.47 -6.83 -4.92
CA GLU A 13 11.43 -5.79 -3.89
C GLU A 13 12.44 -6.10 -2.80
N LEU A 14 13.37 -5.16 -2.59
CA LEU A 14 14.37 -5.24 -1.54
C LEU A 14 14.08 -4.21 -0.44
N GLY A 15 13.98 -4.69 0.80
CA GLY A 15 13.89 -3.86 2.01
C GLY A 15 15.28 -3.40 2.45
N GLU A 16 15.41 -2.13 2.80
CA GLU A 16 16.66 -1.51 3.30
C GLU A 16 17.88 -1.90 2.46
N ALA A 17 17.78 -1.75 1.13
CA ALA A 17 18.90 -2.03 0.25
C ALA A 17 19.96 -0.92 0.35
N TYR A 18 21.21 -1.27 0.64
CA TYR A 18 22.33 -0.33 0.68
C TYR A 18 23.57 -0.89 0.00
N ARG A 19 24.28 0.01 -0.68
CA ARG A 19 25.50 -0.30 -1.43
C ARG A 19 26.68 -0.38 -0.47
N GLN A 20 27.50 -1.41 -0.64
CA GLN A 20 28.73 -1.63 0.09
C GLN A 20 29.90 -0.86 -0.55
N ALA A 21 31.04 -0.78 0.16
CA ALA A 21 32.25 -0.13 -0.32
C ALA A 21 32.86 -0.80 -1.57
N ASP A 22 32.66 -2.11 -1.72
CA ASP A 22 33.12 -2.90 -2.88
C ASP A 22 32.15 -2.84 -4.08
N ASN A 23 31.13 -1.97 -4.01
CA ASN A 23 30.05 -1.81 -4.99
C ASN A 23 28.99 -2.93 -5.00
N SER A 24 29.05 -3.92 -4.12
CA SER A 24 27.97 -4.89 -3.91
C SER A 24 26.78 -4.27 -3.17
N TRP A 25 25.68 -5.02 -3.03
CA TRP A 25 24.47 -4.58 -2.33
C TRP A 25 24.08 -5.58 -1.23
N ASN A 26 23.74 -5.06 -0.06
CA ASN A 26 23.03 -5.81 0.97
C ASN A 26 21.59 -5.32 1.06
N ALA A 27 20.69 -6.18 1.51
CA ALA A 27 19.31 -5.87 1.84
C ALA A 27 18.88 -6.72 3.04
N THR A 28 17.99 -6.20 3.87
CA THR A 28 17.46 -6.95 5.02
C THR A 28 16.29 -7.85 4.63
N VAL A 29 15.64 -7.55 3.50
CA VAL A 29 14.57 -8.37 2.93
C VAL A 29 14.71 -8.43 1.41
N GLY A 30 14.38 -9.58 0.82
CA GLY A 30 14.14 -9.72 -0.61
C GLY A 30 12.85 -10.50 -0.87
N ALA A 31 11.98 -9.96 -1.72
CA ALA A 31 10.73 -10.58 -2.13
C ALA A 31 10.60 -10.58 -3.66
N ILE A 32 10.08 -11.68 -4.20
CA ILE A 32 9.82 -11.85 -5.63
C ILE A 32 8.33 -12.08 -5.80
N PHE A 33 7.69 -11.27 -6.64
CA PHE A 33 6.29 -11.34 -6.98
C PHE A 33 6.13 -11.67 -8.46
N HIS A 34 5.11 -12.47 -8.74
CA HIS A 34 4.73 -12.88 -10.08
C HIS A 34 3.69 -11.89 -10.60
N LEU A 35 3.99 -11.16 -11.67
CA LEU A 35 3.06 -10.20 -12.28
C LEU A 35 2.04 -10.88 -13.20
N ASP A 36 2.27 -12.15 -13.51
CA ASP A 36 1.43 -13.06 -14.30
C ASP A 36 0.47 -13.91 -13.44
N SER A 37 0.39 -13.65 -12.13
CA SER A 37 -0.38 -14.46 -11.17
C SER A 37 -1.04 -13.63 -10.07
N ASN A 38 -2.22 -14.08 -9.64
CA ASN A 38 -2.91 -13.54 -8.46
C ASN A 38 -2.47 -14.22 -7.15
N GLY A 39 -1.55 -15.18 -7.20
CA GLY A 39 -0.96 -15.77 -6.00
C GLY A 39 0.04 -14.78 -5.37
N VAL A 40 -0.09 -14.51 -4.06
CA VAL A 40 0.70 -13.50 -3.32
C VAL A 40 2.18 -13.54 -3.66
N ARG A 41 2.80 -14.72 -3.60
CA ARG A 41 4.02 -15.10 -4.34
C ARG A 41 4.31 -16.58 -4.09
N PRO A 42 4.92 -17.32 -5.04
CA PRO A 42 5.10 -18.78 -4.90
C PRO A 42 5.92 -19.23 -3.69
N THR A 43 6.80 -18.37 -3.17
CA THR A 43 7.68 -18.68 -2.04
C THR A 43 7.14 -18.24 -0.68
N ALA A 44 6.01 -17.54 -0.61
CA ALA A 44 5.46 -17.10 0.67
C ALA A 44 4.72 -18.23 1.38
N LEU A 45 5.11 -18.50 2.63
CA LEU A 45 4.30 -19.27 3.58
C LEU A 45 3.52 -18.33 4.50
N PRO A 46 2.42 -18.78 5.13
CA PRO A 46 1.78 -18.01 6.21
C PRO A 46 2.80 -17.55 7.25
N GLY A 47 2.77 -16.26 7.60
CA GLY A 47 3.74 -15.62 8.49
C GLY A 47 4.99 -15.06 7.80
N TRP A 48 5.16 -15.20 6.48
CA TRP A 48 6.28 -14.57 5.78
C TRP A 48 5.98 -13.11 5.45
N THR A 49 6.92 -12.22 5.81
CA THR A 49 6.88 -10.80 5.44
C THR A 49 7.41 -10.54 4.02
N SER A 50 7.42 -9.28 3.60
CA SER A 50 8.12 -8.81 2.40
C SER A 50 8.84 -7.48 2.71
N ALA A 51 9.26 -6.73 1.69
CA ALA A 51 9.67 -5.33 1.90
C ALA A 51 8.52 -4.45 2.45
N ASP A 52 7.28 -4.93 2.30
CA ASP A 52 6.06 -4.50 2.98
C ASP A 52 5.79 -5.39 4.21
N ALA A 53 5.49 -4.79 5.36
CA ALA A 53 5.26 -5.52 6.60
C ALA A 53 4.03 -6.45 6.57
N ALA A 54 3.01 -6.17 5.75
CA ALA A 54 1.87 -7.07 5.56
C ALA A 54 2.21 -8.28 4.67
N GLY A 55 3.39 -8.29 4.05
CA GLY A 55 3.79 -9.30 3.07
C GLY A 55 3.27 -9.06 1.65
N LEU A 56 2.64 -7.90 1.41
CA LEU A 56 2.09 -7.49 0.12
C LEU A 56 3.17 -6.91 -0.82
N PRO A 57 2.98 -6.89 -2.15
CA PRO A 57 3.88 -6.14 -3.02
C PRO A 57 3.69 -4.63 -2.84
N ILE A 58 4.79 -3.88 -2.74
CA ILE A 58 4.79 -2.41 -2.64
C ILE A 58 4.32 -1.76 -3.94
N PHE A 59 4.96 -2.12 -5.06
CA PHE A 59 4.79 -1.40 -6.34
C PHE A 59 3.33 -1.27 -6.79
N PRO A 60 2.48 -2.33 -6.78
CA PRO A 60 1.09 -2.24 -7.22
C PRO A 60 0.22 -1.33 -6.34
N GLY A 61 0.64 -1.02 -5.12
CA GLY A 61 -0.09 -0.13 -4.21
C GLY A 61 0.32 1.35 -4.30
N LEU A 62 1.35 1.69 -5.10
CA LEU A 62 1.86 3.05 -5.18
C LEU A 62 0.98 3.96 -6.02
N VAL A 63 0.74 5.18 -5.54
CA VAL A 63 0.20 6.26 -6.38
C VAL A 63 1.27 6.67 -7.40
N ARG A 64 0.98 6.58 -8.71
CA ARG A 64 1.92 6.95 -9.79
C ARG A 64 1.45 8.21 -10.52
N TYR A 65 2.40 9.10 -10.84
CA TYR A 65 2.09 10.40 -11.44
C TYR A 65 1.43 10.27 -12.80
N ASP A 66 1.97 9.38 -13.65
CA ASP A 66 1.45 9.20 -15.01
C ASP A 66 0.00 8.67 -15.04
N GLU A 67 -0.47 8.04 -13.95
CA GLU A 67 -1.87 7.65 -13.80
C GLU A 67 -2.69 8.81 -13.23
N ALA A 68 -2.25 9.36 -12.10
CA ALA A 68 -2.96 10.43 -11.39
C ALA A 68 -3.20 11.68 -12.27
N SER A 69 -2.20 12.07 -13.07
CA SER A 69 -2.27 13.23 -13.97
C SER A 69 -3.28 13.04 -15.11
N THR A 70 -3.61 11.80 -15.48
CA THR A 70 -4.67 11.50 -16.46
C THR A 70 -6.07 11.50 -15.84
N GLY A 71 -6.17 11.67 -14.52
CA GLY A 71 -7.43 11.65 -13.78
C GLY A 71 -7.90 10.24 -13.37
N THR A 72 -7.16 9.19 -13.71
CA THR A 72 -7.56 7.79 -13.43
C THR A 72 -6.41 6.98 -12.86
N ILE A 73 -6.64 6.37 -11.70
CA ILE A 73 -5.79 5.32 -11.14
C ILE A 73 -6.66 4.06 -11.05
N ALA A 74 -6.25 2.99 -11.75
CA ALA A 74 -7.06 1.80 -11.98
C ALA A 74 -6.73 0.62 -11.04
N HIS A 75 -6.25 0.92 -9.83
CA HIS A 75 -5.86 -0.10 -8.87
C HIS A 75 -6.09 0.38 -7.42
N ALA A 76 -6.04 -0.57 -6.48
CA ALA A 76 -6.06 -0.27 -5.06
C ALA A 76 -4.74 0.34 -4.61
N LEU A 77 -4.79 1.19 -3.59
CA LEU A 77 -3.60 1.80 -3.00
C LEU A 77 -3.19 1.07 -1.72
N ARG A 78 -2.13 1.55 -1.07
CA ARG A 78 -1.71 1.10 0.26
C ARG A 78 -1.53 2.27 1.21
N PHE A 79 -1.71 2.00 2.51
CA PHE A 79 -1.50 2.99 3.56
C PHE A 79 -0.86 2.37 4.80
N THR A 80 -0.45 3.24 5.73
CA THR A 80 0.11 2.84 7.03
C THR A 80 -0.71 3.37 8.20
N ALA A 81 -0.57 2.74 9.36
CA ALA A 81 -1.13 3.19 10.64
C ALA A 81 -0.08 3.07 11.74
N ALA A 82 -0.18 3.88 12.80
CA ALA A 82 0.82 3.90 13.86
C ALA A 82 0.91 2.58 14.64
N GLN A 83 -0.22 1.87 14.75
CA GLN A 83 -0.32 0.60 15.45
C GLN A 83 -1.19 -0.36 14.63
N SER A 84 -0.77 -1.62 14.63
CA SER A 84 -1.52 -2.72 14.01
C SER A 84 -1.77 -3.83 15.02
N ARG A 85 -2.77 -4.64 14.72
CA ARG A 85 -3.06 -5.87 15.45
C ARG A 85 -2.07 -6.96 15.05
N ARG A 86 -1.75 -7.87 15.98
CA ARG A 86 -1.09 -9.15 15.73
C ARG A 86 -2.04 -10.09 14.98
N ALA A 87 -2.41 -9.71 13.76
CA ALA A 87 -3.32 -10.41 12.88
C ALA A 87 -3.20 -9.85 11.45
N TYR A 88 -3.58 -10.65 10.46
CA TYR A 88 -3.68 -10.21 9.07
C TYR A 88 -4.92 -10.78 8.37
N VAL A 89 -5.32 -10.14 7.27
CA VAL A 89 -6.40 -10.58 6.38
C VAL A 89 -5.78 -10.90 5.01
N PRO A 90 -5.93 -12.12 4.47
CA PRO A 90 -5.48 -12.46 3.13
C PRO A 90 -6.00 -11.47 2.07
N PRO A 91 -5.19 -11.09 1.06
CA PRO A 91 -3.93 -11.71 0.65
C PRO A 91 -2.68 -11.28 1.45
N ALA A 92 -2.79 -10.47 2.50
CA ALA A 92 -1.65 -10.28 3.41
C ALA A 92 -1.23 -11.63 4.03
N THR A 93 0.05 -11.76 4.33
CA THR A 93 0.64 -13.01 4.84
C THR A 93 1.31 -12.83 6.21
N HIS A 94 1.39 -11.60 6.71
CA HIS A 94 2.16 -11.28 7.91
C HIS A 94 1.56 -10.12 8.73
N TRP A 95 1.87 -10.08 10.03
CA TRP A 95 1.56 -8.99 10.95
C TRP A 95 2.85 -8.44 11.55
N ALA A 96 2.93 -7.13 11.82
CA ALA A 96 4.14 -6.51 12.36
C ALA A 96 3.94 -5.93 13.76
N SER A 97 3.22 -6.65 14.61
CA SER A 97 2.90 -6.21 15.97
C SER A 97 2.81 -7.40 16.91
N SER A 98 3.05 -7.16 18.19
CA SER A 98 2.75 -8.10 19.28
C SER A 98 1.39 -7.82 19.94
N ASN A 99 0.69 -6.74 19.57
CA ASN A 99 -0.54 -6.30 20.22
C ASN A 99 -1.79 -6.97 19.64
N ASP A 100 -2.54 -7.67 20.47
CA ASP A 100 -3.68 -8.54 20.13
C ASP A 100 -5.02 -7.78 20.07
N SER A 101 -5.04 -6.50 20.48
CA SER A 101 -6.25 -5.70 20.65
C SER A 101 -7.11 -5.67 19.39
N ALA A 102 -8.39 -6.04 19.53
CA ALA A 102 -9.36 -6.02 18.44
C ALA A 102 -9.70 -4.60 17.94
N ASN A 103 -9.27 -3.55 18.67
CA ASN A 103 -9.44 -2.16 18.27
C ASN A 103 -8.34 -1.67 17.30
N LEU A 104 -7.32 -2.50 17.04
CA LEU A 104 -6.26 -2.17 16.09
C LEU A 104 -6.53 -2.81 14.72
N PRO A 105 -6.12 -2.14 13.63
CA PRO A 105 -6.30 -2.69 12.28
C PRO A 105 -5.37 -3.89 12.06
N PRO A 106 -5.86 -5.03 11.53
CA PRO A 106 -4.99 -6.09 11.06
C PRO A 106 -4.29 -5.67 9.75
N MET A 107 -3.12 -6.24 9.47
CA MET A 107 -2.48 -6.11 8.16
C MET A 107 -3.39 -6.67 7.06
N GLY A 108 -3.37 -6.09 5.86
CA GLY A 108 -4.27 -6.45 4.77
C GLY A 108 -5.71 -5.97 4.94
N MET A 109 -6.08 -5.30 6.04
CA MET A 109 -7.39 -4.67 6.16
C MET A 109 -7.61 -3.69 5.01
N ARG A 110 -8.70 -3.90 4.24
CA ARG A 110 -9.08 -2.99 3.16
C ARG A 110 -10.05 -1.94 3.67
N VAL A 111 -9.72 -0.68 3.44
CA VAL A 111 -10.64 0.45 3.65
C VAL A 111 -10.95 1.09 2.30
N ARG A 112 -12.10 1.72 2.18
CA ARG A 112 -12.44 2.54 1.02
C ARG A 112 -13.11 3.82 1.45
N LEU A 113 -13.00 4.85 0.61
CA LEU A 113 -13.72 6.10 0.81
C LEU A 113 -15.21 5.84 0.60
N LYS A 114 -16.05 6.34 1.51
CA LYS A 114 -17.51 6.14 1.45
C LYS A 114 -18.06 6.68 0.13
N ALA A 115 -19.04 5.97 -0.43
CA ALA A 115 -19.72 6.40 -1.64
C ALA A 115 -20.32 7.81 -1.53
N SER A 116 -20.80 8.17 -0.33
CA SER A 116 -21.41 9.47 -0.01
C SER A 116 -20.42 10.65 0.06
N TYR A 117 -19.12 10.40 0.22
CA TYR A 117 -18.13 11.48 0.29
C TYR A 117 -18.08 12.26 -1.03
N GLN A 118 -18.30 13.56 -1.00
CA GLN A 118 -18.25 14.38 -2.22
C GLN A 118 -16.80 14.81 -2.49
N ILE A 119 -16.25 14.38 -3.63
CA ILE A 119 -14.91 14.79 -4.05
C ILE A 119 -14.99 16.25 -4.49
N PRO A 120 -14.26 17.19 -3.85
CA PRO A 120 -14.36 18.60 -4.22
C PRO A 120 -13.91 18.84 -5.66
N ALA A 121 -14.76 19.50 -6.45
CA ALA A 121 -14.46 19.83 -7.84
C ALA A 121 -13.26 20.80 -7.97
N SER A 122 -12.96 21.55 -6.90
CA SER A 122 -11.83 22.48 -6.82
C SER A 122 -10.48 21.79 -6.60
N PHE A 123 -10.44 20.49 -6.31
CA PHE A 123 -9.19 19.77 -6.11
C PHE A 123 -8.45 19.55 -7.43
N SER A 124 -7.13 19.45 -7.34
CA SER A 124 -6.28 19.05 -8.46
C SER A 124 -6.74 17.75 -9.13
N THR A 125 -6.38 17.58 -10.40
CA THR A 125 -6.69 16.35 -11.16
C THR A 125 -6.14 15.12 -10.46
N GLU A 126 -4.94 15.21 -9.93
CA GLU A 126 -4.25 14.15 -9.20
C GLU A 126 -4.97 13.78 -7.90
N SER A 127 -5.35 14.76 -7.08
CA SER A 127 -6.12 14.49 -5.85
C SER A 127 -7.48 13.88 -6.16
N ARG A 128 -8.17 14.36 -7.20
CA ARG A 128 -9.46 13.77 -7.61
C ARG A 128 -9.28 12.33 -8.10
N ALA A 129 -8.23 12.04 -8.85
CA ALA A 129 -7.90 10.67 -9.28
C ALA A 129 -7.65 9.75 -8.09
N ILE A 130 -6.85 10.19 -7.12
CA ILE A 130 -6.56 9.43 -5.89
C ILE A 130 -7.85 9.17 -5.10
N LEU A 131 -8.67 10.20 -4.86
CA LEU A 131 -9.92 10.05 -4.12
C LEU A 131 -10.93 9.15 -4.84
N GLN A 132 -10.97 9.21 -6.17
CA GLN A 132 -11.80 8.32 -6.96
C GLN A 132 -11.31 6.87 -6.88
N ALA A 133 -10.00 6.63 -6.93
CA ALA A 133 -9.43 5.31 -6.72
C ALA A 133 -9.70 4.76 -5.31
N LEU A 134 -9.63 5.62 -4.28
CA LEU A 134 -10.01 5.25 -2.91
C LEU A 134 -11.49 4.90 -2.76
N LYS A 135 -12.38 5.46 -3.58
CA LYS A 135 -13.79 5.03 -3.63
C LYS A 135 -13.94 3.69 -4.33
N THR A 136 -13.38 3.56 -5.53
CA THR A 136 -13.59 2.41 -6.42
C THR A 136 -12.85 1.17 -5.93
N TYR A 137 -11.56 1.32 -5.62
CA TYR A 137 -10.65 0.23 -5.29
C TYR A 137 -10.23 0.24 -3.81
N GLY A 138 -10.35 1.37 -3.11
CA GLY A 138 -9.89 1.46 -1.74
C GLY A 138 -8.39 1.28 -1.59
N MET A 139 -7.97 0.97 -0.38
CA MET A 139 -6.56 0.79 -0.03
C MET A 139 -6.36 -0.21 1.10
N PHE A 140 -5.18 -0.83 1.15
CA PHE A 140 -4.84 -1.87 2.11
C PHE A 140 -3.92 -1.35 3.23
N MET A 141 -4.19 -1.79 4.47
CA MET A 141 -3.30 -1.60 5.61
C MET A 141 -2.04 -2.43 5.39
N ALA A 142 -0.93 -1.77 5.14
CA ALA A 142 0.28 -2.41 4.62
C ALA A 142 1.44 -2.41 5.63
N ASP A 143 1.56 -1.35 6.44
CA ASP A 143 2.70 -1.21 7.33
C ASP A 143 2.38 -0.39 8.57
N ASN A 144 3.27 -0.48 9.56
CA ASN A 144 3.29 0.43 10.67
C ASN A 144 4.04 1.72 10.28
N GLY A 145 3.41 2.87 10.50
CA GLY A 145 3.95 4.14 10.09
C GLY A 145 3.07 5.31 10.50
N GLY A 146 3.11 6.42 9.75
CA GLY A 146 2.23 7.54 10.00
C GLY A 146 0.77 7.18 9.72
N ASN A 147 -0.16 7.59 10.58
CA ASN A 147 -1.58 7.32 10.37
C ASN A 147 -2.06 7.88 9.02
N TRP A 148 -2.69 7.02 8.21
CA TRP A 148 -3.26 7.36 6.91
C TRP A 148 -2.25 7.83 5.86
N TYR A 149 -0.96 7.51 6.03
CA TYR A 149 0.05 7.82 5.02
C TYR A 149 -0.06 6.86 3.84
N MET A 150 -0.32 7.40 2.65
CA MET A 150 -0.25 6.69 1.38
C MET A 150 1.12 6.84 0.75
N SER A 151 1.58 5.80 0.05
CA SER A 151 2.86 5.81 -0.65
C SER A 151 2.68 6.17 -2.12
N GLY A 152 3.46 7.13 -2.60
CA GLY A 152 3.56 7.49 -4.02
C GLY A 152 4.90 7.09 -4.62
N ALA A 153 4.91 6.78 -5.91
CA ALA A 153 6.16 6.64 -6.66
C ALA A 153 6.86 8.01 -6.75
N PRO A 154 8.17 8.09 -6.50
CA PRO A 154 8.91 9.35 -6.61
C PRO A 154 8.80 9.92 -8.02
N ASP A 155 8.39 11.19 -8.11
CA ASP A 155 8.33 11.93 -9.37
C ASP A 155 8.51 13.43 -9.08
N ALA A 156 9.33 14.11 -9.88
CA ALA A 156 9.59 15.53 -9.71
C ALA A 156 8.38 16.42 -10.09
N ARG A 157 7.42 15.88 -10.85
CA ARG A 157 6.21 16.58 -11.31
C ARG A 157 5.14 16.68 -10.22
N TRP A 158 5.30 15.98 -9.09
CA TRP A 158 4.37 16.07 -7.97
C TRP A 158 4.36 17.45 -7.32
N ASN A 159 3.18 18.04 -7.19
CA ASN A 159 2.96 19.15 -6.28
C ASN A 159 2.56 18.63 -4.88
N ASN A 160 3.58 18.27 -4.09
CA ASN A 160 3.38 17.68 -2.76
C ASN A 160 2.65 18.61 -1.77
N SER A 161 2.81 19.93 -1.90
CA SER A 161 2.11 20.90 -1.05
C SER A 161 0.59 20.88 -1.30
N THR A 162 0.18 20.88 -2.57
CA THR A 162 -1.23 20.76 -2.96
C THR A 162 -1.80 19.42 -2.52
N LEU A 163 -1.14 18.31 -2.83
CA LEU A 163 -1.59 16.97 -2.43
C LEU A 163 -1.76 16.88 -0.91
N LYS A 164 -0.79 17.36 -0.14
CA LYS A 164 -0.87 17.35 1.33
C LYS A 164 -2.05 18.16 1.85
N SER A 165 -2.31 19.35 1.30
CA SER A 165 -3.43 20.19 1.72
C SER A 165 -4.78 19.57 1.36
N GLU A 166 -4.93 19.10 0.13
CA GLU A 166 -6.21 18.59 -0.39
C GLU A 166 -6.56 17.24 0.25
N LEU A 167 -5.64 16.28 0.19
CA LEU A 167 -5.85 14.94 0.75
C LEU A 167 -5.88 14.98 2.29
N GLY A 168 -5.12 15.89 2.92
CA GLY A 168 -5.13 16.09 4.37
C GLY A 168 -6.45 16.60 4.93
N SER A 169 -7.33 17.16 4.08
CA SER A 169 -8.69 17.56 4.49
C SER A 169 -9.64 16.36 4.64
N VAL A 170 -9.29 15.20 4.09
CA VAL A 170 -10.12 13.99 4.12
C VAL A 170 -9.93 13.26 5.44
N LYS A 171 -10.98 13.27 6.27
CA LYS A 171 -10.97 12.61 7.57
C LYS A 171 -11.07 11.08 7.43
N GLY A 172 -10.43 10.34 8.34
CA GLY A 172 -10.58 8.89 8.46
C GLY A 172 -12.04 8.43 8.64
N SER A 173 -12.89 9.24 9.25
CA SER A 173 -14.34 8.97 9.37
C SER A 173 -15.10 8.95 8.04
N ASN A 174 -14.49 9.45 6.96
CA ASN A 174 -15.03 9.34 5.60
C ASN A 174 -14.73 7.97 4.96
N PHE A 175 -13.94 7.13 5.61
CA PHE A 175 -13.67 5.77 5.16
C PHE A 175 -14.58 4.76 5.86
N GLU A 176 -14.71 3.60 5.24
CA GLU A 176 -15.34 2.42 5.80
C GLU A 176 -14.43 1.21 5.58
N VAL A 177 -14.45 0.28 6.54
CA VAL A 177 -13.78 -1.01 6.39
C VAL A 177 -14.60 -1.85 5.44
N VAL A 178 -13.98 -2.30 4.35
CA VAL A 178 -14.58 -3.31 3.49
C VAL A 178 -14.57 -4.62 4.27
N ARG A 179 -15.65 -5.40 4.13
CA ARG A 179 -15.82 -6.69 4.82
C ARG A 179 -14.51 -7.49 4.80
N MET A 180 -14.07 -7.89 6.00
CA MET A 180 -12.90 -8.74 6.21
C MET A 180 -13.36 -10.19 6.32
N ASP A 181 -12.92 -11.04 5.39
CA ASP A 181 -13.13 -12.49 5.46
C ASP A 181 -11.77 -13.18 5.66
N GLY A 182 -11.72 -14.22 6.50
CA GLY A 182 -10.50 -15.01 6.71
C GLY A 182 -9.41 -14.35 7.57
N LEU A 183 -9.79 -13.62 8.62
CA LEU A 183 -8.83 -13.07 9.59
C LEU A 183 -7.94 -14.19 10.15
N VAL A 184 -6.62 -14.05 10.01
CA VAL A 184 -5.63 -14.95 10.58
C VAL A 184 -5.03 -14.32 11.83
N THR A 185 -5.10 -15.06 12.93
CA THR A 185 -4.41 -14.77 14.19
C THR A 185 -3.34 -15.84 14.42
N PRO A 186 -2.35 -15.55 15.28
CA PRO A 186 -1.37 -16.53 15.76
C PRO A 186 -1.97 -17.81 16.34
#